data_AF-A0A5J4S084-F1
#
_entry.id   AF-A0A5J4S084-F1
#
_cell.length_a   1.000
_cell.length_b   1.000
_cell.length_c   1.000
_cell.angle_alpha   90.00
_cell.angle_beta   90.00
_cell.angle_gamma   90.00
#
_symmetry.space_group_name_H-M   'P 1'
#
loop_
_entity.id
_entity.type
_entity.pdbx_description
1 polymer ?
#
loop_
_entity_poly.entity_id
_entity_poly.type
_entity_poly.pdbx_seq_one_letter_code
_entity_poly.pdbx_strand_id
1 'polypeptide(L)'
;MTVKIHIKEIADIQTGVYLKETPDGGVNYLQVKDFGKDAFPILSPPSIDLDDKVKKYLLSDGNLLFAAKGFFNFCVVYREEWGRAVASSSFLVLNIKNTTAILPEYLNWILNRDDVRACFQRETAGSVMPSVTKVMLGEFEINIPTMDVQQKIIAISGLQKREQVLNKEIAELRNQLINKQIIEILTNK
;
A
#
# COMPACT_ATOMS: atom_id res chain seq x y z
N MET A 1 7.95 -17.01 21.23
CA MET A 1 6.73 -17.76 20.86
C MET A 1 6.01 -16.94 19.80
N THR A 2 5.58 -17.54 18.69
CA THR A 2 4.76 -16.89 17.67
C THR A 2 3.30 -17.27 17.90
N VAL A 3 2.43 -16.29 18.04
CA VAL A 3 0.98 -16.51 18.18
C VAL A 3 0.34 -16.33 16.81
N LYS A 4 -0.52 -17.27 16.42
CA LYS A 4 -1.39 -17.13 15.25
C LYS A 4 -2.65 -16.37 15.66
N ILE A 5 -3.04 -15.38 14.88
CA ILE A 5 -4.18 -14.52 15.17
C ILE A 5 -4.81 -14.00 13.88
N HIS A 6 -6.12 -13.78 13.89
CA HIS A 6 -6.83 -13.20 12.75
C HIS A 6 -6.65 -11.68 12.71
N ILE A 7 -6.58 -11.08 11.52
CA ILE A 7 -6.43 -9.63 11.37
C ILE A 7 -7.56 -8.85 12.08
N LYS A 8 -8.80 -9.35 12.07
CA LYS A 8 -9.94 -8.71 12.76
C LYS A 8 -9.74 -8.56 14.28
N GLU A 9 -8.91 -9.39 14.88
CA GLU A 9 -8.64 -9.35 16.33
C GLU A 9 -7.65 -8.22 16.68
N ILE A 10 -6.78 -7.82 15.73
CA ILE A 10 -5.73 -6.81 15.94
C ILE A 10 -6.00 -5.47 15.25
N ALA A 11 -6.91 -5.44 14.29
CA ALA A 11 -7.24 -4.23 13.53
C ALA A 11 -8.74 -4.13 13.25
N ASP A 12 -9.25 -2.90 13.33
CA ASP A 12 -10.57 -2.55 12.83
C ASP A 12 -10.48 -2.28 11.33
N ILE A 13 -11.34 -2.94 10.56
CA ILE A 13 -11.37 -2.82 9.09
C ILE A 13 -12.60 -2.04 8.68
N GLN A 14 -12.43 -0.99 7.89
CA GLN A 14 -13.52 -0.22 7.30
C GLN A 14 -13.30 -0.06 5.80
N THR A 15 -14.38 -0.01 5.02
CA THR A 15 -14.28 0.33 3.60
C THR A 15 -14.04 1.82 3.47
N GLY A 16 -13.14 2.22 2.57
CA GLY A 16 -13.01 3.62 2.17
C GLY A 16 -14.31 4.18 1.59
N VAL A 17 -14.32 5.47 1.32
CA VAL A 17 -15.54 6.21 0.96
C VAL A 17 -15.53 6.60 -0.51
N TYR A 18 -16.69 6.52 -1.16
CA TYR A 18 -16.88 7.16 -2.47
C TYR A 18 -17.32 8.60 -2.25
N LEU A 19 -16.53 9.54 -2.77
CA LEU A 19 -16.80 10.97 -2.71
C LEU A 19 -16.68 11.57 -4.11
N LYS A 20 -17.42 12.64 -4.35
CA LYS A 20 -17.33 13.43 -5.57
C LYS A 20 -16.21 14.45 -5.40
N GLU A 21 -15.31 14.50 -6.37
CA GLU A 21 -14.18 15.41 -6.36
C GLU A 21 -14.61 16.85 -6.68
N THR A 22 -13.97 17.81 -6.01
CA THR A 22 -14.15 19.25 -6.13
C THR A 22 -12.79 19.89 -6.42
N PRO A 23 -12.67 20.80 -7.42
CA PRO A 23 -11.37 21.37 -7.83
C PRO A 23 -10.61 22.11 -6.71
N ASP A 24 -11.32 22.71 -5.76
CA ASP A 24 -10.76 23.52 -4.67
C ASP A 24 -10.86 22.84 -3.30
N GLY A 25 -10.96 21.51 -3.28
CA GLY A 25 -11.04 20.74 -2.05
C GLY A 25 -9.80 20.90 -1.16
N GLY A 26 -9.96 20.71 0.15
CA GLY A 26 -8.88 20.84 1.13
C GLY A 26 -8.29 19.51 1.61
N VAL A 27 -8.80 18.37 1.12
CA VAL A 27 -8.44 17.02 1.56
C VAL A 27 -8.03 16.17 0.36
N ASN A 28 -6.95 15.41 0.53
CA ASN A 28 -6.46 14.48 -0.49
C ASN A 28 -7.37 13.26 -0.63
N TYR A 29 -7.64 12.85 -1.86
CA TYR A 29 -8.43 11.66 -2.15
C TYR A 29 -7.54 10.54 -2.69
N LEU A 30 -7.19 9.60 -1.83
CA LEU A 30 -6.29 8.51 -2.20
C LEU A 30 -7.03 7.43 -2.98
N GLN A 31 -6.66 7.28 -4.25
CA GLN A 31 -7.17 6.27 -5.16
C GLN A 31 -6.08 5.25 -5.51
N VAL A 32 -6.49 4.03 -5.85
CA VAL A 32 -5.56 2.95 -6.21
C VAL A 32 -4.62 3.36 -7.36
N LYS A 33 -5.11 4.17 -8.30
CA LYS A 33 -4.34 4.68 -9.45
C LYS A 33 -3.19 5.61 -9.05
N ASP A 34 -3.26 6.22 -7.86
CA ASP A 34 -2.27 7.18 -7.38
C ASP A 34 -1.02 6.46 -6.86
N PHE A 35 -1.09 5.15 -6.62
CA PHE A 35 0.03 4.37 -6.12
C PHE A 35 0.74 3.68 -7.28
N GLY A 36 2.02 4.03 -7.47
CA GLY A 36 2.90 3.36 -8.42
C GLY A 36 3.38 1.99 -7.93
N LYS A 37 4.30 1.37 -8.69
CA LYS A 37 4.88 0.06 -8.35
C LYS A 37 5.59 0.02 -7.00
N ASP A 38 6.13 1.16 -6.56
CA ASP A 38 6.85 1.29 -5.29
C ASP A 38 5.93 1.61 -4.11
N ALA A 39 4.60 1.65 -4.35
CA ALA A 39 3.57 1.93 -3.35
C ALA A 39 3.72 3.28 -2.63
N PHE A 40 4.50 4.20 -3.20
CA PHE A 40 4.47 5.61 -2.87
C PHE A 40 3.36 6.30 -3.68
N PRO A 41 2.52 7.12 -3.04
CA PRO A 41 1.49 7.86 -3.75
C PRO A 41 2.11 9.01 -4.56
N ILE A 42 1.72 9.09 -5.83
CA ILE A 42 1.82 10.29 -6.63
C ILE A 42 0.55 11.09 -6.33
N LEU A 43 0.64 11.99 -5.35
CA LEU A 43 -0.51 12.74 -4.87
C LEU A 43 -0.97 13.75 -5.93
N SER A 44 -2.23 13.60 -6.35
CA SER A 44 -2.95 14.66 -7.06
C SER A 44 -3.23 15.83 -6.10
N PRO A 45 -3.52 17.04 -6.62
CA PRO A 45 -3.98 18.14 -5.78
C PRO A 45 -5.18 17.71 -4.91
N PRO A 46 -5.30 18.25 -3.68
CA PRO A 46 -6.46 18.00 -2.83
C PRO A 46 -7.75 18.28 -3.59
N SER A 47 -8.71 17.36 -3.49
CA SER A 47 -9.91 17.38 -4.34
C SER A 47 -11.19 17.07 -3.58
N ILE A 48 -11.17 17.12 -2.24
CA ILE A 48 -12.33 16.81 -1.40
C ILE A 48 -12.60 17.93 -0.41
N ASP A 49 -13.84 18.38 -0.36
CA ASP A 49 -14.32 19.33 0.63
C ASP A 49 -14.40 18.70 2.03
N LEU A 50 -13.97 19.44 3.04
CA LEU A 50 -14.02 18.98 4.42
C LEU A 50 -15.41 19.24 5.03
N ASP A 51 -16.27 18.24 5.00
CA ASP A 51 -17.57 18.23 5.69
C ASP A 51 -17.61 17.23 6.86
N ASP A 52 -18.73 17.18 7.59
CA ASP A 52 -18.90 16.25 8.72
C ASP A 52 -18.96 14.78 8.31
N LYS A 53 -19.25 14.49 7.04
CA LYS A 53 -19.18 13.13 6.49
C LYS A 53 -17.72 12.74 6.28
N VAL A 54 -16.93 13.59 5.64
CA VAL A 54 -15.51 13.39 5.32
C VAL A 54 -14.67 13.28 6.59
N LYS A 55 -14.96 14.07 7.63
CA LYS A 55 -14.28 13.97 8.94
C LYS A 55 -14.26 12.56 9.52
N LYS A 56 -15.32 11.77 9.28
CA LYS A 56 -15.43 10.38 9.78
C LYS A 56 -14.52 9.39 9.06
N TYR A 57 -14.05 9.75 7.86
CA TYR A 57 -13.20 8.91 7.01
C TYR A 57 -11.75 9.42 6.93
N LEU A 58 -11.41 10.47 7.67
CA LEU A 58 -10.05 10.98 7.73
C LEU A 58 -9.10 9.89 8.24
N LEU A 59 -8.01 9.71 7.50
CA LEU A 59 -6.96 8.78 7.86
C LEU A 59 -6.13 9.37 9.01
N SER A 60 -5.71 8.50 9.91
CA SER A 60 -4.74 8.81 10.97
C SER A 60 -3.40 8.14 10.65
N ASP A 61 -2.28 8.72 11.09
CA ASP A 61 -0.95 8.13 10.86
C ASP A 61 -0.92 6.64 11.24
N GLY A 62 -0.31 5.82 10.40
CA GLY A 62 -0.22 4.39 10.64
C GLY A 62 -1.45 3.58 10.21
N ASN A 63 -2.54 4.22 9.76
CA ASN A 63 -3.61 3.49 9.08
C ASN A 63 -3.08 2.76 7.85
N LEU A 64 -3.50 1.50 7.66
CA LEU A 64 -3.12 0.76 6.46
C LEU A 64 -4.21 0.86 5.40
N LEU A 65 -3.83 1.08 4.14
CA LEU A 65 -4.73 1.08 3.00
C LEU A 65 -4.45 -0.17 2.17
N PHE A 66 -5.40 -1.11 2.18
CA PHE A 66 -5.32 -2.34 1.39
C PHE A 66 -6.17 -2.19 0.12
N ALA A 67 -5.53 -2.20 -1.04
CA ALA A 67 -6.18 -2.13 -2.35
C ALA A 67 -6.97 -3.43 -2.58
N ALA A 68 -8.27 -3.38 -2.32
CA ALA A 68 -9.12 -4.56 -2.21
C ALA A 68 -9.87 -4.89 -3.50
N LYS A 69 -9.72 -4.07 -4.55
CA LYS A 69 -10.40 -4.24 -5.83
C LYS A 69 -9.40 -4.37 -6.98
N GLY A 70 -9.73 -5.20 -7.95
CA GLY A 70 -8.91 -5.45 -9.13
C GLY A 70 -7.85 -6.53 -8.89
N PHE A 71 -7.02 -6.75 -9.91
CA PHE A 71 -6.08 -7.87 -9.97
C PHE A 71 -4.79 -7.65 -9.18
N PHE A 72 -4.50 -6.41 -8.80
CA PHE A 72 -3.28 -6.01 -8.11
C PHE A 72 -3.61 -5.53 -6.70
N ASN A 73 -3.65 -6.47 -5.75
CA ASN A 73 -3.74 -6.13 -4.34
C ASN A 73 -2.38 -5.68 -3.82
N PHE A 74 -2.37 -4.59 -3.07
CA PHE A 74 -1.22 -4.10 -2.33
C PHE A 74 -1.69 -3.43 -1.05
N CYS A 75 -0.76 -3.24 -0.12
CA CYS A 75 -0.99 -2.50 1.10
C CYS A 75 0.00 -1.34 1.20
N VAL A 76 -0.42 -0.23 1.79
CA VAL A 76 0.44 0.90 2.16
C VAL A 76 0.11 1.37 3.56
N VAL A 77 1.10 1.95 4.24
CA VAL A 77 0.90 2.67 5.51
C VAL A 77 0.70 4.14 5.18
N TYR A 78 -0.45 4.70 5.54
CA TYR A 78 -0.70 6.12 5.43
C TYR A 78 0.20 6.90 6.38
N ARG A 79 0.74 8.00 5.86
CA ARG A 79 1.54 8.95 6.61
C ARG A 79 0.93 10.33 6.58
N GLU A 80 0.93 11.01 7.71
CA GLU A 80 0.42 12.40 7.80
C GLU A 80 1.21 13.38 6.93
N GLU A 81 2.45 13.03 6.56
CA GLU A 81 3.27 13.78 5.59
C GLU A 81 2.62 13.89 4.20
N TRP A 82 1.68 13.00 3.88
CA TRP A 82 0.89 13.06 2.65
C TRP A 82 -0.26 14.08 2.74
N GLY A 83 -0.37 14.80 3.85
CA GLY A 83 -1.46 15.74 4.13
C GLY A 83 -2.76 15.01 4.50
N ARG A 84 -3.75 15.79 4.97
CA ARG A 84 -5.07 15.26 5.35
C ARG A 84 -5.68 14.52 4.18
N ALA A 85 -6.06 13.27 4.40
CA ALA A 85 -6.51 12.41 3.33
C ALA A 85 -7.69 11.51 3.74
N VAL A 86 -8.44 11.09 2.73
CA VAL A 86 -9.43 10.02 2.80
C VAL A 86 -9.14 8.99 1.71
N ALA A 87 -9.41 7.72 2.00
CA ALA A 87 -9.23 6.64 1.03
C ALA A 87 -10.52 6.38 0.24
N SER A 88 -10.37 6.18 -1.07
CA SER A 88 -11.48 5.76 -1.94
C SER A 88 -12.07 4.40 -1.55
N SER A 89 -13.30 4.14 -1.98
CA SER A 89 -14.00 2.86 -1.74
C SER A 89 -13.35 1.63 -2.40
N SER A 90 -12.25 1.81 -3.12
CA SER A 90 -11.40 0.72 -3.62
C SER A 90 -10.42 0.19 -2.56
N PHE A 91 -10.26 0.92 -1.46
CA PHE A 91 -9.46 0.51 -0.32
C PHE A 91 -10.31 -0.07 0.82
N LEU A 92 -9.75 -1.05 1.51
CA LEU A 92 -10.08 -1.33 2.90
C LEU A 92 -9.04 -0.60 3.76
N VAL A 93 -9.51 0.19 4.72
CA VAL A 93 -8.68 0.89 5.70
C VAL A 93 -8.62 0.06 6.97
N LEU A 94 -7.41 -0.26 7.43
CA LEU A 94 -7.17 -0.98 8.67
C LEU A 94 -6.60 -0.02 9.71
N ASN A 95 -7.25 0.04 10.87
CA ASN A 95 -6.77 0.74 12.05
C ASN A 95 -6.30 -0.26 13.09
N ILE A 96 -5.00 -0.29 13.40
CA ILE A 96 -4.45 -1.22 14.39
C ILE A 96 -4.92 -0.83 15.80
N LYS A 97 -5.49 -1.78 16.52
CA LYS A 97 -6.05 -1.59 17.87
C LYS A 97 -4.97 -1.40 18.93
N ASN A 98 -3.83 -2.08 18.78
CA ASN A 98 -2.71 -2.00 19.71
C ASN A 98 -1.35 -2.01 18.99
N THR A 99 -0.79 -0.81 18.80
CA THR A 99 0.50 -0.60 18.14
C THR A 99 1.70 -1.05 18.99
N THR A 100 1.52 -1.35 20.28
CA THR A 100 2.59 -1.93 21.11
C THR A 100 2.72 -3.45 20.91
N ALA A 101 1.73 -4.08 20.27
CA ALA A 101 1.73 -5.51 19.96
C ALA A 101 2.10 -5.78 18.50
N ILE A 102 1.69 -4.91 17.58
CA ILE A 102 1.99 -5.03 16.15
C ILE A 102 2.29 -3.68 15.52
N LEU A 103 3.38 -3.62 14.77
CA LEU A 103 3.76 -2.43 14.00
C LEU A 103 2.97 -2.36 12.68
N PRO A 104 2.45 -1.18 12.29
CA PRO A 104 1.81 -0.98 10.98
C PRO A 104 2.68 -1.45 9.81
N GLU A 105 3.98 -1.19 9.87
CA GLU A 105 4.94 -1.54 8.83
C GLU A 105 5.13 -3.05 8.72
N TYR A 106 5.00 -3.77 9.85
CA TYR A 106 5.07 -5.23 9.87
C TYR A 106 3.83 -5.84 9.21
N LEU A 107 2.63 -5.36 9.56
CA LEU A 107 1.40 -5.81 8.92
C LEU A 107 1.38 -5.47 7.42
N ASN A 108 1.86 -4.28 7.07
CA ASN A 108 2.06 -3.86 5.68
C ASN A 108 3.02 -4.80 4.95
N TRP A 109 4.13 -5.20 5.58
CA TRP A 109 5.06 -6.17 4.99
C TRP A 109 4.36 -7.51 4.74
N ILE A 110 3.61 -8.04 5.73
CA ILE A 110 2.87 -9.31 5.57
C ILE A 110 1.91 -9.24 4.38
N LEU A 111 1.04 -8.23 4.35
CA LEU A 111 -0.02 -8.09 3.34
C LEU A 111 0.53 -7.88 1.92
N ASN A 112 1.81 -7.48 1.81
CA ASN A 112 2.47 -7.29 0.54
C ASN A 112 3.33 -8.49 0.08
N ARG A 113 3.42 -9.57 0.87
CA ARG A 113 4.15 -10.79 0.47
C ARG A 113 3.46 -11.50 -0.69
N ASP A 114 4.25 -12.12 -1.55
CA ASP A 114 3.75 -12.80 -2.76
C ASP A 114 2.81 -13.97 -2.44
N ASP A 115 3.11 -14.75 -1.39
CA ASP A 115 2.27 -15.88 -0.98
C ASP A 115 0.90 -15.42 -0.44
N VAL A 116 0.87 -14.30 0.28
CA VAL A 116 -0.36 -13.69 0.80
C VAL A 116 -1.20 -13.13 -0.35
N ARG A 117 -0.58 -12.39 -1.28
CA ARG A 117 -1.28 -11.88 -2.49
C ARG A 117 -1.84 -13.02 -3.34
N ALA A 118 -1.04 -14.07 -3.56
CA ALA A 118 -1.48 -15.24 -4.32
C ALA A 118 -2.64 -15.98 -3.63
N CYS A 119 -2.72 -15.95 -2.29
CA CYS A 119 -3.86 -16.48 -1.55
C CYS A 119 -5.15 -15.73 -1.88
N PHE A 120 -5.14 -14.40 -1.75
CA PHE A 120 -6.29 -13.56 -2.08
C PHE A 120 -6.68 -13.65 -3.55
N GLN A 121 -5.71 -13.72 -4.46
CA GLN A 121 -5.99 -13.90 -5.89
C GLN A 121 -6.67 -15.24 -6.20
N ARG A 122 -6.25 -16.33 -5.54
CA ARG A 122 -6.92 -17.64 -5.69
C ARG A 122 -8.35 -17.61 -5.18
N GLU A 123 -8.59 -16.98 -4.03
CA GLU A 123 -9.94 -16.92 -3.44
C GLU A 123 -10.90 -16.00 -4.19
N THR A 124 -10.37 -15.02 -4.93
CA THR A 124 -11.17 -14.09 -5.75
C THR A 124 -11.20 -14.47 -7.24
N ALA A 125 -10.64 -15.62 -7.60
CA ALA A 125 -10.55 -16.10 -8.97
C ALA A 125 -11.94 -16.31 -9.59
N GLY A 126 -12.05 -16.06 -10.91
CA GLY A 126 -13.29 -16.25 -11.68
C GLY A 126 -14.24 -15.03 -11.71
N SER A 127 -13.97 -13.99 -10.93
CA SER A 127 -14.67 -12.70 -11.07
C SER A 127 -14.04 -11.84 -12.17
N VAL A 128 -14.88 -11.17 -12.97
CA VAL A 128 -14.44 -10.14 -13.93
C VAL A 128 -13.73 -8.98 -13.22
N MET A 129 -14.11 -8.71 -11.98
CA MET A 129 -13.46 -7.73 -11.10
C MET A 129 -13.25 -8.38 -9.73
N PRO A 130 -12.09 -9.04 -9.49
CA PRO A 130 -11.82 -9.67 -8.21
C PRO A 130 -11.81 -8.62 -7.10
N SER A 131 -12.36 -8.99 -5.94
CA SER A 131 -12.36 -8.12 -4.78
C SER A 131 -12.25 -8.89 -3.48
N VAL A 132 -11.26 -8.50 -2.67
CA VAL A 132 -11.08 -9.00 -1.31
C VAL A 132 -12.09 -8.30 -0.41
N THR A 133 -12.92 -9.09 0.27
CA THR A 133 -13.93 -8.53 1.18
C THR A 133 -13.33 -8.21 2.54
N LYS A 134 -14.00 -7.33 3.31
CA LYS A 134 -13.65 -7.07 4.71
C LYS A 134 -13.59 -8.36 5.55
N VAL A 135 -14.50 -9.29 5.31
CA VAL A 135 -14.56 -10.57 6.03
C VAL A 135 -13.33 -11.41 5.67
N MET A 136 -13.04 -11.58 4.37
CA MET A 136 -11.89 -12.33 3.89
C MET A 136 -10.57 -11.80 4.46
N LEU A 137 -10.36 -10.48 4.41
CA LEU A 137 -9.18 -9.86 4.99
C LEU A 137 -9.13 -10.01 6.52
N GLY A 138 -10.28 -9.91 7.19
CA GLY A 138 -10.39 -10.04 8.64
C GLY A 138 -10.13 -11.45 9.15
N GLU A 139 -10.53 -12.49 8.42
CA GLU A 139 -10.28 -13.90 8.72
C GLU A 139 -8.89 -14.38 8.28
N PHE A 140 -8.07 -13.51 7.68
CA PHE A 140 -6.72 -13.91 7.32
C PHE A 140 -5.86 -14.09 8.59
N GLU A 141 -5.32 -15.29 8.78
CA GLU A 141 -4.44 -15.61 9.91
C GLU A 141 -3.01 -15.12 9.65
N ILE A 142 -2.41 -14.47 10.65
CA ILE A 142 -1.02 -14.05 10.62
C ILE A 142 -0.26 -14.51 11.87
N ASN A 143 1.05 -14.64 11.73
CA ASN A 143 1.94 -14.86 12.88
C ASN A 143 2.39 -13.51 13.42
N ILE A 144 2.28 -13.31 14.73
CA ILE A 144 2.83 -12.13 15.42
C ILE A 144 4.03 -12.55 16.26
N PRO A 145 5.26 -12.22 15.82
CA PRO A 145 6.46 -12.41 16.63
C PRO A 145 6.67 -11.24 17.60
N THR A 146 7.74 -11.29 18.39
CA THR A 146 8.10 -10.21 19.31
C THR A 146 8.41 -8.91 18.56
N MET A 147 8.27 -7.75 19.23
CA MET A 147 8.53 -6.43 18.63
C MET A 147 9.93 -6.31 18.03
N ASP A 148 10.95 -6.84 18.70
CA ASP A 148 12.33 -6.88 18.19
C ASP A 148 12.43 -7.64 16.86
N VAL A 149 11.73 -8.79 16.74
CA VAL A 149 11.70 -9.57 15.50
C VAL A 149 10.92 -8.83 14.41
N GLN A 150 9.80 -8.19 14.74
CA GLN A 150 9.05 -7.36 13.79
C GLN A 150 9.93 -6.24 13.23
N GLN A 151 10.66 -5.51 14.09
CA GLN A 151 11.58 -4.44 13.69
C GLN A 151 12.70 -4.96 12.79
N LYS A 152 13.31 -6.11 13.11
CA LYS A 152 14.33 -6.75 12.27
C LYS A 152 13.80 -7.10 10.89
N ILE A 153 12.60 -7.68 10.81
CA ILE A 153 11.95 -8.02 9.54
C ILE A 153 11.70 -6.76 8.71
N ILE A 154 11.15 -5.71 9.32
CA ILE A 154 10.91 -4.42 8.65
C ILE A 154 12.23 -3.89 8.09
N ALA A 155 13.30 -3.84 8.90
CA ALA A 155 14.61 -3.34 8.48
C ALA A 155 15.19 -4.13 7.30
N ILE A 156 15.19 -5.47 7.38
CA ILE A 156 15.69 -6.35 6.31
C ILE A 156 14.87 -6.13 5.03
N SER A 157 13.55 -6.10 5.14
CA SER A 157 12.69 -5.89 3.96
C SER A 157 12.87 -4.50 3.33
N GLY A 158 13.14 -3.48 4.15
CA GLY A 158 13.45 -2.13 3.68
C GLY A 158 14.77 -2.08 2.91
N LEU A 159 15.81 -2.74 3.42
CA LEU A 159 17.10 -2.88 2.74
C LEU A 159 16.96 -3.62 1.41
N GLN A 160 16.21 -4.73 1.39
CA GLN A 160 15.94 -5.49 0.17
C GLN A 160 15.23 -4.64 -0.89
N LYS A 161 14.21 -3.86 -0.51
CA LYS A 161 13.54 -2.94 -1.42
C LYS A 161 14.50 -1.87 -1.95
N ARG A 162 15.35 -1.31 -1.09
CA ARG A 162 16.33 -0.29 -1.50
C ARG A 162 17.34 -0.86 -2.50
N GLU A 163 17.81 -2.08 -2.28
CA GLU A 163 18.67 -2.81 -3.21
C GLU A 163 18.00 -2.98 -4.57
N GLN A 164 16.73 -3.40 -4.61
CA GLN A 164 15.97 -3.57 -5.86
C GLN A 164 15.85 -2.26 -6.65
N VAL A 165 15.56 -1.15 -5.96
CA VAL A 165 15.48 0.19 -6.58
C VAL A 165 16.83 0.58 -7.18
N LEU A 166 17.93 0.42 -6.43
CA LEU A 166 19.27 0.74 -6.90
C LEU A 166 19.69 -0.11 -8.10
N ASN A 167 19.38 -1.41 -8.08
CA ASN A 167 19.69 -2.30 -9.20
C ASN A 167 18.94 -1.91 -10.48
N LYS A 168 17.68 -1.47 -10.35
CA LYS A 168 16.89 -0.96 -11.48
C LYS A 168 17.48 0.33 -12.05
N GLU A 169 17.86 1.26 -11.19
CA GLU A 169 18.50 2.53 -11.60
C GLU A 169 19.85 2.28 -12.31
N ILE A 170 20.67 1.36 -11.79
CA ILE A 170 21.92 0.94 -12.43
C ILE A 170 21.64 0.35 -13.83
N ALA A 171 20.61 -0.48 -13.98
CA ALA A 171 20.25 -1.06 -15.27
C ALA A 171 19.79 0.01 -16.27
N GLU A 172 18.99 0.98 -15.84
CA GLU A 172 18.52 2.09 -16.66
C GLU A 172 19.69 2.98 -17.15
N LEU A 173 20.60 3.35 -16.25
CA LEU A 173 21.79 4.14 -16.58
C LEU A 173 22.71 3.40 -17.57
N ARG A 174 22.89 2.09 -17.41
CA ARG A 174 23.66 1.27 -18.35
C ARG A 174 23.04 1.28 -19.75
N ASN A 175 21.72 1.14 -19.86
CA ASN A 175 21.02 1.19 -21.13
C ASN A 175 21.17 2.55 -21.82
N GLN A 176 21.07 3.65 -21.06
CA GLN A 176 21.28 5.01 -21.59
C GLN A 176 22.70 5.20 -22.14
N LEU A 177 23.72 4.71 -21.42
CA LEU A 177 25.11 4.80 -21.85
C LEU A 177 25.37 4.02 -23.15
N ILE A 178 24.87 2.80 -23.25
CA ILE A 178 24.99 1.97 -24.46
C ILE A 178 24.28 2.66 -25.63
N ASN A 179 23.05 3.15 -25.43
CA ASN A 179 22.30 3.84 -26.49
C ASN A 179 23.03 5.10 -26.98
N LYS A 180 23.64 5.86 -26.06
CA LYS A 180 24.44 7.03 -26.42
C LYS A 180 25.64 6.65 -27.29
N GLN A 181 26.38 5.60 -26.93
CA GLN A 181 27.51 5.11 -27.73
C GLN A 181 27.06 4.65 -29.12
N ILE A 182 25.92 3.96 -29.22
CA ILE A 182 25.35 3.56 -30.52
C ILE A 182 25.03 4.79 -31.39
N ILE A 183 24.41 5.82 -30.81
CA ILE A 183 24.08 7.05 -31.53
C ILE A 183 25.35 7.80 -31.97
N GLU A 184 26.38 7.87 -31.13
CA GLU A 184 27.68 8.47 -31.47
C GLU A 184 28.34 7.74 -32.66
N ILE A 185 28.28 6.42 -32.70
CA ILE A 185 28.76 5.61 -33.84
C ILE A 185 27.97 5.92 -35.12
N LEU A 186 26.66 6.12 -35.01
CA LEU A 186 25.79 6.42 -36.16
C LEU A 186 25.96 7.85 -36.69
N THR A 187 26.32 8.81 -35.83
CA THR A 187 26.44 10.23 -36.15
C THR A 187 27.84 10.67 -36.57
N ASN A 188 28.89 9.90 -36.24
CA ASN A 188 30.26 10.13 -36.71
C ASN A 188 30.53 9.59 -38.14
N LYS A 189 29.60 9.84 -39.08
CA LYS A 189 29.81 9.66 -40.52
C LYS A 189 29.93 10.99 -41.23
#